data_AF-A0A5B2XIC0-F1
#
_entry.id   AF-A0A5B2XIC0-F1
#
_cell.length_a   1.000
_cell.length_b   1.000
_cell.length_c   1.000
_cell.angle_alpha   90.00
_cell.angle_beta   90.00
_cell.angle_gamma   90.00
#
_symmetry.space_group_name_H-M   'P 1'
#
loop_
_entity.id
_entity.type
_entity.pdbx_description
1 polymer ?
#
loop_
_entity_poly.entity_id
_entity_poly.type
_entity_poly.pdbx_seq_one_letter_code
_entity_poly.pdbx_strand_id
1 'polypeptide(L)'
;MVTAYASTFGTVHLKETPHRHWLGPPKTPASARTITLPAFLTQLLKHHLDTHDSPIVFPNNTNGFLWRRNWCPRAFNTAFDGNLDIANPTVRAHPIRPGLTFHELRHSHKIWLIAAGIPEIAQARRLGHRMDKRVAEVYSHVADEVETQLQTALKQAWLHARHTLADHPETPPVTPRDGLIRRQLP
;
A
#
# COMPACT_ATOMS: atom_id res chain seq x y z
N MET A 1 10.12 -13.45 -16.39
CA MET A 1 8.79 -13.80 -15.84
C MET A 1 8.86 -13.70 -14.33
N VAL A 2 7.91 -13.01 -13.68
CA VAL A 2 7.74 -13.14 -12.22
C VAL A 2 6.67 -14.18 -12.05
N THR A 3 7.08 -15.39 -11.72
CA THR A 3 6.15 -16.41 -11.26
C THR A 3 5.76 -15.99 -9.85
N ALA A 4 4.73 -15.14 -9.73
CA ALA A 4 3.99 -15.04 -8.49
C ALA A 4 3.48 -16.45 -8.23
N TYR A 5 3.89 -17.06 -7.11
CA TYR A 5 3.26 -18.28 -6.63
C TYR A 5 1.76 -17.99 -6.56
N ALA A 6 1.02 -18.51 -7.54
CA ALA A 6 -0.41 -18.66 -7.44
C ALA A 6 -0.58 -19.62 -6.27
N SER A 7 -0.94 -19.04 -5.12
CA SER A 7 -1.38 -19.80 -3.97
C SER A 7 -2.35 -20.88 -4.46
N THR A 8 -2.09 -22.13 -4.12
CA THR A 8 -3.02 -23.26 -4.32
C THR A 8 -4.39 -23.00 -3.68
N PHE A 9 -4.47 -21.99 -2.81
CA PHE A 9 -5.69 -21.42 -2.27
C PHE A 9 -6.06 -20.16 -3.07
N GLY A 10 -7.32 -20.00 -3.46
CA GLY A 10 -7.82 -18.77 -4.10
C GLY A 10 -7.56 -17.50 -3.27
N THR A 11 -8.20 -16.37 -3.61
CA THR A 11 -7.97 -15.14 -2.83
C THR A 11 -8.35 -15.33 -1.35
N VAL A 12 -7.38 -15.13 -0.46
CA VAL A 12 -7.52 -15.25 1.00
C VAL A 12 -7.35 -13.90 1.69
N HIS A 13 -7.89 -13.77 2.89
CA HIS A 13 -7.79 -12.61 3.76
C HIS A 13 -7.14 -13.01 5.09
N LEU A 14 -6.12 -12.26 5.50
CA LEU A 14 -5.50 -12.44 6.82
C LEU A 14 -6.48 -11.98 7.91
N LYS A 15 -6.91 -12.91 8.75
CA LYS A 15 -7.73 -12.64 9.94
C LYS A 15 -6.81 -12.60 11.16
N GLU A 16 -7.08 -11.65 12.04
CA GLU A 16 -6.29 -11.39 13.24
C GLU A 16 -7.23 -11.26 14.45
N THR A 17 -6.90 -11.97 15.53
CA THR A 17 -7.38 -11.74 16.90
C THR A 17 -6.17 -11.39 17.77
N PRO A 18 -6.35 -10.95 19.04
CA PRO A 18 -5.21 -10.62 19.91
C PRO A 18 -4.20 -11.75 20.12
N HIS A 19 -4.57 -13.01 19.85
CA HIS A 19 -3.78 -14.20 20.12
C HIS A 19 -3.49 -15.07 18.90
N ARG A 20 -4.13 -14.83 17.74
CA ARG A 20 -3.93 -15.67 16.56
C ARG A 20 -4.12 -14.92 15.25
N HIS A 21 -3.32 -15.29 14.25
CA HIS A 21 -3.58 -14.98 12.85
C HIS A 21 -3.87 -16.25 12.05
N TRP A 22 -4.71 -16.14 11.04
CA TRP A 22 -4.93 -17.21 10.07
C TRP A 22 -5.45 -16.65 8.74
N LEU A 23 -5.23 -17.40 7.66
CA LEU A 23 -5.83 -17.10 6.37
C LEU A 23 -7.26 -17.66 6.35
N GLY A 24 -8.21 -16.83 5.95
CA GLY A 24 -9.60 -17.24 5.76
C GLY A 24 -10.19 -16.63 4.50
N PRO A 25 -11.42 -17.00 4.12
CA PRO A 25 -12.08 -16.40 2.97
C PRO A 25 -12.30 -14.89 3.22
N PRO A 26 -12.26 -14.08 2.15
CA PRO A 26 -12.57 -12.67 2.24
C PRO A 26 -14.00 -12.44 2.75
N LYS A 27 -14.20 -11.32 3.44
CA LYS A 27 -15.53 -10.95 4.00
C LYS A 27 -16.59 -10.78 2.90
N THR A 28 -16.18 -10.35 1.71
CA THR A 28 -17.07 -10.18 0.56
C THR A 28 -16.39 -10.66 -0.72
N PRO A 29 -17.12 -11.18 -1.71
CA PRO A 29 -16.54 -11.55 -3.01
C PRO A 29 -15.79 -10.39 -3.68
N ALA A 30 -16.30 -9.16 -3.53
CA ALA A 30 -15.67 -7.95 -4.07
C ALA A 30 -14.29 -7.62 -3.46
N SER A 31 -13.95 -8.21 -2.30
CA SER A 31 -12.62 -8.04 -1.69
C SER A 31 -11.56 -8.82 -2.45
N ALA A 32 -11.94 -9.92 -3.11
CA ALA A 32 -11.06 -10.67 -4.00
C ALA A 32 -10.98 -9.98 -5.36
N ARG A 33 -9.79 -9.50 -5.72
CA ARG A 33 -9.58 -8.83 -7.01
C ARG A 33 -8.14 -8.94 -7.47
N THR A 34 -7.99 -9.01 -8.78
CA THR A 34 -6.69 -8.88 -9.45
C THR A 34 -6.43 -7.39 -9.71
N ILE A 35 -5.24 -6.92 -9.34
CA ILE A 35 -4.76 -5.59 -9.69
C ILE A 35 -3.50 -5.74 -10.52
N THR A 36 -3.37 -4.94 -11.57
CA THR A 36 -2.12 -4.85 -12.33
C THR A 36 -1.13 -3.99 -11.54
N LEU A 37 0.09 -4.50 -11.40
CA LEU A 37 1.18 -3.81 -10.70
C LEU A 37 2.04 -3.04 -11.71
N PRO A 38 2.39 -1.78 -11.41
CA PRO A 38 3.34 -1.04 -12.24
C PRO A 38 4.70 -1.70 -12.25
N ALA A 39 5.41 -1.60 -13.39
CA ALA A 39 6.72 -2.22 -13.56
C ALA A 39 7.72 -1.83 -12.47
N PHE A 40 7.73 -0.56 -12.03
CA PHE A 40 8.59 -0.11 -10.94
C PHE A 40 8.27 -0.83 -9.63
N LEU A 41 6.98 -1.05 -9.32
CA LEU A 41 6.56 -1.73 -8.11
C LEU A 41 6.90 -3.22 -8.17
N THR A 42 6.76 -3.86 -9.34
CA THR A 42 7.20 -5.24 -9.54
C THR A 42 8.70 -5.40 -9.32
N GLN A 43 9.52 -4.44 -9.77
CA GLN A 43 10.97 -4.46 -9.52
C GLN A 43 11.29 -4.33 -8.02
N LEU A 44 10.62 -3.42 -7.31
CA LEU A 44 10.80 -3.25 -5.85
C LEU A 44 10.39 -4.50 -5.08
N LEU A 45 9.26 -5.13 -5.46
CA LEU A 45 8.79 -6.35 -4.83
C LEU A 45 9.74 -7.53 -5.06
N LYS A 46 10.30 -7.68 -6.27
CA LYS A 46 11.33 -8.69 -6.52
C LYS A 46 12.53 -8.52 -5.60
N HIS A 47 13.08 -7.31 -5.57
CA HIS A 47 14.23 -7.03 -4.72
C HIS A 47 13.93 -7.31 -3.25
N HIS A 48 12.72 -6.98 -2.79
CA HIS A 48 12.28 -7.32 -1.43
C HIS A 48 12.19 -8.84 -1.20
N LEU A 49 11.57 -9.58 -2.14
CA LEU A 49 11.48 -11.03 -2.05
C LEU A 49 12.86 -11.71 -2.04
N ASP A 50 13.85 -11.14 -2.71
CA ASP A 50 15.24 -11.63 -2.69
C ASP A 50 15.92 -11.41 -1.32
N THR A 51 15.33 -10.64 -0.40
CA THR A 51 15.90 -10.41 0.96
C THR A 51 15.55 -11.51 1.96
N HIS A 52 14.64 -12.43 1.64
CA HIS A 52 14.21 -13.48 2.56
C HIS A 52 13.65 -14.72 1.86
N ASP A 53 13.75 -15.88 2.51
CA ASP A 53 13.18 -17.14 2.01
C ASP A 53 11.75 -17.43 2.54
N SER A 54 11.07 -16.44 3.15
CA SER A 54 9.72 -16.63 3.69
C SER A 54 8.67 -16.84 2.58
N PRO A 55 7.68 -17.73 2.78
CA PRO A 55 6.53 -17.85 1.88
C PRO A 55 5.57 -16.65 1.92
N ILE A 56 5.74 -15.71 2.86
CA ILE A 56 4.93 -14.50 3.01
C ILE A 56 5.72 -13.32 2.41
N VAL A 57 5.07 -12.50 1.59
CA VAL A 57 5.72 -11.35 0.90
C VAL A 57 6.29 -10.32 1.86
N PHE A 58 5.65 -10.09 3.01
CA PHE A 58 6.12 -9.16 4.05
C PHE A 58 6.15 -9.89 5.40
N PRO A 59 7.22 -10.63 5.70
CA PRO A 59 7.32 -11.40 6.94
C PRO A 59 7.74 -10.52 8.12
N ASN A 60 7.43 -10.99 9.32
CA ASN A 60 8.08 -10.54 10.54
C ASN A 60 9.46 -11.22 10.71
N ASN A 61 10.21 -10.87 11.77
CA ASN A 61 11.55 -11.42 12.03
C ASN A 61 11.58 -12.94 12.30
N THR A 62 10.43 -13.59 12.44
CA THR A 62 10.30 -15.05 12.63
C THR A 62 9.62 -15.71 11.42
N ASN A 63 9.68 -15.09 10.24
CA ASN A 63 9.06 -15.56 8.99
C ASN A 63 7.52 -15.73 9.03
N GLY A 64 6.85 -15.13 10.01
CA GLY A 64 5.39 -15.14 10.16
C GLY A 64 4.73 -13.83 9.73
N PHE A 65 3.40 -13.72 9.93
CA PHE A 65 2.65 -12.49 9.61
C PHE A 65 3.01 -11.30 10.52
N LEU A 66 2.90 -10.10 9.97
CA LEU A 66 3.01 -8.84 10.72
C LEU A 66 1.75 -8.61 11.54
N TRP A 67 1.90 -8.48 12.86
CA TRP A 67 0.84 -8.09 13.78
C TRP A 67 0.56 -6.61 13.68
N ARG A 68 -0.67 -6.21 13.35
CA ARG A 68 -1.01 -4.79 13.16
C ARG A 68 -0.65 -3.97 14.41
N ARG A 69 -0.98 -4.50 15.60
CA ARG A 69 -0.69 -3.86 16.90
C ARG A 69 0.79 -3.59 17.16
N ASN A 70 1.69 -4.37 16.57
CA ASN A 70 3.14 -4.24 16.77
C ASN A 70 3.78 -3.50 15.60
N TRP A 71 3.40 -3.87 14.38
CA TRP A 71 3.96 -3.32 13.15
C TRP A 71 3.59 -1.85 12.94
N CYS A 72 2.34 -1.46 13.19
CA CYS A 72 1.92 -0.07 13.04
C CYS A 72 2.78 0.89 13.89
N PRO A 73 2.86 0.74 15.23
CA PRO A 73 3.64 1.68 16.04
C PRO A 73 5.16 1.58 15.81
N ARG A 74 5.70 0.39 15.52
CA ARG A 74 7.16 0.17 15.52
C ARG A 74 7.84 0.32 14.15
N ALA A 75 7.09 0.20 13.07
CA ALA A 75 7.63 0.29 11.72
C ALA A 75 6.92 1.38 10.92
N PHE A 76 5.61 1.30 10.79
CA PHE A 76 4.85 2.26 9.97
C PHE A 76 4.92 3.68 10.55
N ASN A 77 4.50 3.86 11.80
CA ASN A 77 4.48 5.16 12.47
C ASN A 77 5.92 5.72 12.57
N THR A 78 6.89 4.90 12.99
CA THR A 78 8.30 5.28 13.04
C THR A 78 8.84 5.80 11.69
N ALA A 79 8.42 5.19 10.57
CA ALA A 79 8.84 5.63 9.24
C ALA A 79 8.25 6.99 8.82
N PHE A 80 7.06 7.37 9.30
CA PHE A 80 6.38 8.61 8.89
C PHE A 80 6.47 9.74 9.91
N ASP A 81 6.44 9.42 11.20
CA ASP A 81 6.55 10.39 12.29
C ASP A 81 8.01 10.68 12.68
N GLY A 82 8.93 9.82 12.23
CA GLY A 82 10.32 9.86 12.65
C GLY A 82 10.53 9.28 14.05
N ASN A 83 11.78 9.32 14.49
CA ASN A 83 12.21 8.84 15.81
C ASN A 83 13.28 9.72 16.44
N LEU A 84 13.20 11.04 16.21
CA LEU A 84 14.21 12.01 16.65
C LEU A 84 14.31 12.10 18.19
N ASP A 85 13.27 11.70 18.90
CA ASP A 85 13.20 11.58 20.36
C ASP A 85 13.99 10.38 20.92
N ILE A 86 14.30 9.39 20.10
CA ILE A 86 15.10 8.23 20.49
C ILE A 86 16.58 8.59 20.41
N ALA A 87 17.33 8.48 21.51
CA ALA A 87 18.74 8.87 21.55
C ALA A 87 19.60 8.10 20.52
N ASN A 88 19.53 6.76 20.50
CA ASN A 88 20.37 5.90 19.66
C ASN A 88 19.56 4.81 18.93
N PRO A 89 18.78 5.14 17.88
CA PRO A 89 18.04 4.15 17.13
C PRO A 89 18.96 3.38 16.16
N THR A 90 18.61 2.12 15.87
CA THR A 90 19.30 1.30 14.85
C THR A 90 19.24 1.95 13.48
N VAL A 91 18.11 2.58 13.14
CA VAL A 91 17.93 3.38 11.92
C VAL A 91 17.27 4.70 12.31
N ARG A 92 17.94 5.82 12.01
CA ARG A 92 17.38 7.16 12.23
C ARG A 92 16.35 7.46 11.14
N ALA A 93 15.14 7.83 11.55
CA ALA A 93 14.07 8.24 10.65
C ALA A 93 13.68 9.69 10.96
N HIS A 94 13.71 10.54 9.94
CA HIS A 94 13.19 11.90 10.02
C HIS A 94 11.68 11.90 9.74
N PRO A 95 10.90 12.77 10.39
CA PRO A 95 9.48 12.91 10.08
C PRO A 95 9.29 13.28 8.60
N ILE A 96 8.41 12.54 7.92
CA ILE A 96 8.00 12.81 6.54
C ILE A 96 6.56 13.33 6.53
N ARG A 97 5.68 12.68 7.29
CA ARG A 97 4.28 13.07 7.45
C ARG A 97 3.74 12.56 8.79
N PRO A 98 4.04 13.26 9.90
CA PRO A 98 3.55 12.88 11.22
C PRO A 98 2.04 12.72 11.27
N GLY A 99 1.60 11.65 11.92
CA GLY A 99 0.19 11.33 12.08
C GLY A 99 -0.45 10.64 10.88
N LEU A 100 0.30 10.33 9.81
CA LEU A 100 -0.20 9.52 8.70
C LEU A 100 -0.69 8.17 9.22
N THR A 101 -1.88 7.76 8.81
CA THR A 101 -2.44 6.44 9.11
C THR A 101 -2.28 5.49 7.92
N PHE A 102 -2.29 4.18 8.17
CA PHE A 102 -2.21 3.19 7.08
C PHE A 102 -3.38 3.31 6.09
N HIS A 103 -4.58 3.66 6.56
CA HIS A 103 -5.74 3.84 5.69
C HIS A 103 -5.57 5.04 4.74
N GLU A 104 -4.90 6.10 5.17
CA GLU A 104 -4.63 7.28 4.33
C GLU A 104 -3.74 6.98 3.13
N LEU A 105 -2.94 5.90 3.14
CA LEU A 105 -2.23 5.45 1.93
C LEU A 105 -3.21 5.08 0.82
N ARG A 106 -4.27 4.33 1.17
CA ARG A 106 -5.33 3.96 0.23
C ARG A 106 -6.12 5.18 -0.24
N HIS A 107 -6.35 6.14 0.65
CA HIS A 107 -6.98 7.41 0.29
C HIS A 107 -6.11 8.20 -0.69
N SER A 108 -4.81 8.31 -0.43
CA SER A 108 -3.84 8.99 -1.29
C SER A 108 -3.80 8.35 -2.69
N HIS A 109 -3.82 7.01 -2.76
CA HIS A 109 -3.93 6.29 -4.02
C HIS A 109 -5.18 6.70 -4.82
N LYS A 110 -6.35 6.83 -4.16
CA LYS A 110 -7.57 7.32 -4.82
C LYS A 110 -7.38 8.74 -5.36
N ILE A 111 -6.81 9.65 -4.57
CA ILE A 111 -6.57 11.04 -4.98
C ILE A 111 -5.63 11.11 -6.20
N TRP A 112 -4.58 10.31 -6.24
CA TRP A 112 -3.68 10.26 -7.41
C TRP A 112 -4.39 9.78 -8.67
N LEU A 113 -5.29 8.80 -8.57
CA LEU A 113 -6.08 8.36 -9.73
C LEU A 113 -7.04 9.46 -10.21
N ILE A 114 -7.65 10.21 -9.30
CA ILE A 114 -8.51 11.37 -9.65
C ILE A 114 -7.68 12.44 -10.37
N ALA A 115 -6.51 12.80 -9.81
CA ALA A 115 -5.62 13.79 -10.40
C ALA A 115 -5.10 13.37 -11.79
N ALA A 116 -4.93 12.06 -12.02
CA ALA A 116 -4.53 11.50 -13.30
C ALA A 116 -5.68 11.35 -14.31
N GLY A 117 -6.90 11.80 -13.97
CA GLY A 117 -8.06 11.74 -14.85
C GLY A 117 -8.57 10.31 -15.10
N ILE A 118 -8.24 9.35 -14.24
CA ILE A 118 -8.68 7.96 -14.40
C ILE A 118 -10.19 7.88 -14.19
N PRO A 119 -10.96 7.24 -15.08
CA PRO A 119 -12.41 7.10 -14.93
C PRO A 119 -12.81 6.49 -13.59
N GLU A 120 -13.86 7.02 -12.95
CA GLU A 120 -14.30 6.60 -11.61
C GLU A 120 -14.50 5.07 -11.51
N ILE A 121 -15.02 4.46 -12.58
CA ILE A 121 -15.19 3.03 -12.66
C ILE A 121 -13.87 2.26 -12.49
N ALA A 122 -12.79 2.70 -13.11
CA ALA A 122 -11.50 2.03 -13.05
C ALA A 122 -10.88 2.23 -11.65
N GLN A 123 -11.09 3.41 -11.06
CA GLN A 123 -10.71 3.67 -9.67
C GLN A 123 -11.43 2.71 -8.72
N ALA A 124 -12.76 2.60 -8.84
CA ALA A 124 -13.58 1.78 -7.99
C ALA A 124 -13.29 0.27 -8.19
N ARG A 125 -13.03 -0.20 -9.42
CA ARG A 125 -12.58 -1.58 -9.69
C ARG A 125 -11.24 -1.87 -9.02
N ARG A 126 -10.25 -0.99 -9.18
CA ARG A 126 -8.91 -1.14 -8.58
C ARG A 126 -8.96 -1.11 -7.05
N LEU A 127 -9.77 -0.23 -6.48
CA LEU A 127 -9.93 -0.11 -5.04
C LEU A 127 -10.80 -1.25 -4.47
N GLY A 128 -11.64 -1.90 -5.27
CA GLY A 128 -12.58 -2.92 -4.80
C GLY A 128 -13.81 -2.30 -4.15
N HIS A 129 -14.28 -1.16 -4.68
CA HIS A 129 -15.60 -0.62 -4.36
C HIS A 129 -16.68 -1.43 -5.07
N ARG A 130 -17.87 -1.50 -4.46
CA ARG A 130 -19.00 -2.20 -5.05
C ARG A 130 -19.46 -1.47 -6.32
N MET A 131 -19.69 -2.24 -7.38
CA MET A 131 -20.17 -1.76 -8.66
C MET A 131 -21.45 -2.48 -9.05
N ASP A 132 -22.29 -1.81 -9.84
CA ASP A 132 -23.36 -2.48 -10.56
C ASP A 132 -22.75 -3.35 -11.67
N LYS A 133 -23.26 -4.59 -11.81
CA LYS A 133 -22.79 -5.57 -12.80
C LYS A 133 -22.90 -5.05 -14.23
N ARG A 134 -23.98 -4.33 -14.55
CA ARG A 134 -24.21 -3.76 -15.89
C ARG A 134 -23.12 -2.78 -16.28
N VAL A 135 -22.64 -2.00 -15.31
CA VAL A 135 -21.60 -1.00 -15.54
C VAL A 135 -20.24 -1.69 -15.71
N ALA A 136 -19.95 -2.74 -14.93
CA ALA A 136 -18.72 -3.51 -15.07
C ALA A 136 -18.59 -4.19 -16.45
N GLU A 137 -19.70 -4.67 -17.02
CA GLU A 137 -19.73 -5.32 -18.34
C GLU A 137 -19.41 -4.35 -19.48
N VAL A 138 -20.05 -3.17 -19.49
CA VAL A 138 -19.81 -2.11 -20.50
C VAL A 138 -18.36 -1.64 -20.49
N TYR A 139 -17.74 -1.54 -19.31
CA TYR A 139 -16.36 -1.08 -19.18
C TYR A 139 -15.29 -2.13 -19.48
N SER A 140 -15.67 -3.40 -19.70
CA SER A 140 -14.70 -4.46 -19.96
C SER A 140 -13.84 -4.20 -21.20
N HIS A 141 -14.41 -3.62 -22.25
CA HIS A 141 -13.71 -3.36 -23.52
C HIS A 141 -12.75 -2.16 -23.49
N VAL A 142 -13.00 -1.18 -22.61
CA VAL A 142 -12.17 0.02 -22.46
C VAL A 142 -11.11 -0.17 -21.35
N ALA A 143 -11.13 -1.32 -20.68
CA ALA A 143 -10.32 -1.58 -19.51
C ALA A 143 -8.82 -1.57 -19.79
N ASP A 144 -8.37 -2.05 -20.95
CA ASP A 144 -6.94 -2.20 -21.23
C ASP A 144 -6.23 -0.86 -21.46
N GLU A 145 -6.88 0.06 -22.19
CA GLU A 145 -6.35 1.42 -22.40
C GLU A 145 -6.33 2.19 -21.07
N VAL A 146 -7.41 2.12 -20.30
CA VAL A 146 -7.51 2.78 -18.99
C VAL A 146 -6.50 2.19 -18.00
N GLU A 147 -6.29 0.87 -18.02
CA GLU A 147 -5.26 0.25 -17.19
C GLU A 147 -3.87 0.73 -17.62
N THR A 148 -3.59 0.81 -18.93
CA THR A 148 -2.31 1.34 -19.44
C THR A 148 -2.08 2.79 -18.99
N GLN A 149 -3.10 3.65 -19.07
CA GLN A 149 -3.05 5.02 -18.57
C GLN A 149 -2.79 5.04 -17.05
N LEU A 150 -3.47 4.19 -16.28
CA LEU A 150 -3.29 4.06 -14.84
C LEU A 150 -1.86 3.65 -14.48
N GLN A 151 -1.32 2.64 -15.15
CA GLN A 151 0.05 2.17 -14.93
C GLN A 151 1.07 3.27 -15.25
N THR A 152 0.84 4.01 -16.34
CA THR A 152 1.68 5.14 -16.74
C THR A 152 1.64 6.26 -15.71
N ALA A 153 0.46 6.65 -15.24
CA ALA A 153 0.29 7.70 -14.24
C ALA A 153 1.02 7.35 -12.93
N LEU A 154 0.89 6.12 -12.44
CA LEU A 154 1.59 5.67 -11.23
C LEU A 154 3.11 5.66 -11.42
N LYS A 155 3.60 5.24 -12.59
CA LYS A 155 5.03 5.27 -12.92
C LYS A 155 5.55 6.72 -12.92
N GLN A 156 4.81 7.65 -13.52
CA GLN A 156 5.22 9.06 -13.56
C GLN A 156 5.23 9.69 -12.17
N ALA A 157 4.21 9.43 -11.35
CA ALA A 157 4.18 9.88 -9.96
C ALA A 157 5.39 9.37 -9.16
N TRP A 158 5.77 8.10 -9.36
CA TRP A 158 6.98 7.53 -8.75
C TRP A 158 8.27 8.19 -9.23
N LEU A 159 8.44 8.36 -10.55
CA LEU A 159 9.64 8.99 -11.11
C LEU A 159 9.77 10.45 -10.67
N HIS A 160 8.66 11.19 -10.67
CA HIS A 160 8.62 12.56 -10.16
C HIS A 160 9.05 12.62 -8.70
N ALA A 161 8.47 11.79 -7.83
CA ALA A 161 8.87 11.73 -6.42
C ALA A 161 10.37 11.39 -6.24
N ARG A 162 10.90 10.48 -7.06
CA ARG A 162 12.33 10.15 -7.05
C ARG A 162 13.22 11.31 -7.49
N HIS A 163 12.82 12.06 -8.51
CA HIS A 163 13.56 13.25 -8.95
C HIS A 163 13.51 14.35 -7.88
N THR A 164 12.34 14.63 -7.32
CA THR A 164 12.20 15.61 -6.22
C THR A 164 13.09 15.27 -5.04
N LEU A 165 13.20 13.99 -4.65
CA LEU A 165 14.09 13.54 -3.59
C LEU A 165 15.58 13.67 -3.94
N ALA A 166 15.93 13.52 -5.22
CA ALA A 166 17.31 13.70 -5.67
C ALA A 166 17.71 15.19 -5.70
N ASP A 167 16.79 16.06 -6.09
CA ASP A 167 16.99 17.52 -6.18
C ASP A 167 16.92 18.20 -4.80
N HIS A 168 16.15 17.63 -3.88
CA HIS A 168 15.96 18.12 -2.51
C HIS A 168 16.29 17.01 -1.50
N PRO A 169 17.58 16.80 -1.17
CA PRO A 169 17.99 15.74 -0.26
C PRO A 169 17.58 16.00 1.19
N GLU A 170 17.30 17.26 1.55
CA GLU A 170 16.77 17.63 2.86
C GLU A 170 15.25 17.61 2.85
N THR A 171 14.66 16.85 3.79
CA THR A 171 13.21 16.83 3.98
C THR A 171 12.74 18.22 4.40
N PRO A 172 11.80 18.87 3.68
CA PRO A 172 11.28 20.16 4.10
C PRO A 172 10.65 20.04 5.50
N PRO A 173 10.68 21.11 6.31
CA PRO A 173 10.13 21.07 7.66
C PRO A 173 8.66 20.67 7.59
N VAL A 174 8.33 19.55 8.24
CA VAL A 174 6.96 19.02 8.23
C VAL A 174 6.19 19.70 9.33
N THR A 175 5.14 20.44 8.98
CA THR A 175 4.21 20.97 9.96
C THR A 175 3.53 19.80 10.68
N PRO A 176 3.64 19.68 12.01
CA PRO A 176 2.89 18.69 12.77
C PRO A 176 1.40 18.88 12.48
N ARG A 177 0.69 17.77 12.22
CA ARG A 177 -0.75 17.83 12.08
C ARG A 177 -1.32 18.05 13.48
N ASP A 178 -1.67 19.28 13.82
CA ASP A 178 -2.38 19.59 15.07
C ASP A 178 -3.73 18.88 15.03
N GLY A 179 -3.86 17.84 15.87
CA GLY A 179 -5.05 17.01 15.93
C GLY A 179 -4.75 15.64 16.53
N LEU A 180 -5.48 15.30 17.60
CA LEU A 180 -5.48 14.02 18.32
C LEU A 180 -5.97 12.82 17.46
N ILE A 181 -5.68 12.75 16.17
CA ILE A 181 -6.21 11.70 15.27
C ILE A 181 -5.81 10.30 15.76
N ARG A 182 -4.68 10.15 16.45
CA ARG A 182 -4.21 8.85 16.94
C ARG A 182 -4.60 8.46 18.37
N ARG A 183 -5.12 9.38 19.21
CA ARG A 183 -5.52 9.04 20.60
C ARG A 183 -6.98 8.60 20.73
N GLN A 184 -7.75 8.60 19.65
CA GLN A 184 -9.16 8.19 19.64
C GLN A 184 -9.43 7.19 18.51
N LEU A 185 -8.86 5.99 18.62
CA LEU A 185 -9.54 4.79 18.16
C LEU A 185 -9.38 3.73 19.26
N PRO A 186 -10.48 3.15 19.77
CA PRO A 186 -10.40 2.01 20.69
C PRO A 186 -9.75 0.79 20.05
#